data_AF-K0RMF3-F1
#
_entry.id   AF-K0RMF3-F1
#
_cell.length_a   1.000
_cell.length_b   1.000
_cell.length_c   1.000
_cell.angle_alpha   90.00
_cell.angle_beta   90.00
_cell.angle_gamma   90.00
#
_symmetry.space_group_name_H-M   'P 1'
#
loop_
_entity.id
_entity.type
_entity.pdbx_description
1 polymer ?
#
loop_
_entity_poly.entity_id
_entity_poly.type
_entity_poly.pdbx_seq_one_letter_code
_entity_poly.pdbx_strand_id
1 'polypeptide(L)'
;MKICGACERELSDDSFSEEERGRRQSSRRCEECVAAGNQLVLMKKGLARSEEDECPICNLPLPLDDNELPSQACCLKRLCHGCNFSAVKRGMWDCPFCRTPTPETDSQVLAMIQKRVDAGDPMAIWNLGSNYRFGEGVEKDVTRAVELYERAAELGVKEAHHNLGVLYDKGADVQENTDKAFRHYEAAAMRGHVPARFNLGCMEFRAENDDLALQHWMIAANLGYQDALNNVKGMFMKGVATKVEYTEALRGYQCAVDEMRSPERDDAKRLRH
;
A
#
# COMPACT_ATOMS: atom_id res chain seq x y z
N MET A 1 25.60 -30.07 -15.60
CA MET A 1 25.23 -29.03 -16.57
C MET A 1 23.80 -29.30 -17.00
N LYS A 2 22.92 -28.34 -16.73
CA LYS A 2 21.47 -28.45 -16.96
C LYS A 2 21.02 -27.24 -17.77
N ILE A 3 20.01 -27.45 -18.61
CA ILE A 3 19.46 -26.40 -19.47
C ILE A 3 18.29 -25.74 -18.75
N CYS A 4 18.24 -24.41 -18.76
CA CYS A 4 17.08 -23.64 -18.34
C CYS A 4 15.94 -23.83 -19.35
N GLY A 5 14.77 -24.30 -18.93
CA GLY A 5 13.62 -24.52 -19.80
C GLY A 5 12.95 -23.25 -20.34
N ALA A 6 13.37 -22.07 -19.88
CA ALA A 6 12.82 -20.78 -20.34
C ALA A 6 13.72 -20.04 -21.34
N CYS A 7 15.04 -20.00 -21.09
CA CYS A 7 16.00 -19.30 -21.97
C CYS A 7 16.94 -20.25 -22.71
N GLU A 8 16.80 -21.56 -22.52
CA GLU A 8 17.57 -22.61 -23.19
C GLU A 8 19.10 -22.53 -22.99
N ARG A 9 19.57 -21.71 -22.03
CA ARG A 9 20.99 -21.61 -21.65
C ARG A 9 21.44 -22.83 -20.86
N GLU A 10 22.64 -23.30 -21.15
CA GLU A 10 23.38 -24.29 -20.35
C GLU A 10 23.97 -23.62 -19.11
N LEU A 11 23.67 -24.18 -17.94
CA LEU A 11 24.09 -23.66 -16.64
C LEU A 11 24.66 -24.78 -15.76
N SER A 12 25.44 -24.38 -14.74
CA SER A 12 25.93 -25.30 -13.73
C SER A 12 24.78 -25.82 -12.86
N ASP A 13 24.99 -26.96 -12.18
CA ASP A 13 23.96 -27.54 -11.31
C ASP A 13 23.67 -26.68 -10.07
N ASP A 14 24.57 -25.74 -9.75
CA ASP A 14 24.42 -24.78 -8.65
C ASP A 14 23.50 -23.59 -9.00
N SER A 15 23.19 -23.37 -10.28
CA SER A 15 22.28 -22.31 -10.74
C SER A 15 20.79 -22.62 -10.57
N PHE A 16 20.44 -23.68 -9.83
CA PHE A 16 19.07 -24.14 -9.58
C PHE A 16 18.88 -24.46 -8.10
N SER A 17 17.77 -24.01 -7.52
CA SER A 17 17.40 -24.33 -6.14
C SER A 17 17.17 -25.84 -5.95
N GLU A 18 17.20 -26.33 -4.71
CA GLU A 18 16.96 -27.75 -4.42
C GLU A 18 15.61 -28.24 -4.96
N GLU A 19 14.56 -27.42 -4.87
CA GLU A 19 13.26 -27.74 -5.45
C GLU A 19 13.31 -27.84 -6.99
N GLU A 20 14.06 -26.96 -7.67
CA GLU A 20 14.17 -26.99 -9.12
C GLU A 20 14.98 -28.18 -9.64
N ARG A 21 15.94 -28.67 -8.86
CA ARG A 21 16.68 -29.90 -9.19
C ARG A 21 15.74 -31.11 -9.31
N GLY A 22 14.64 -31.15 -8.57
CA GLY A 22 13.61 -32.20 -8.65
C GLY A 22 12.62 -32.03 -9.82
N ARG A 23 12.55 -30.85 -10.45
CA ARG A 23 11.59 -30.56 -11.53
C ARG A 23 12.03 -31.14 -12.88
N ARG A 24 11.08 -31.32 -13.80
CA ARG A 24 11.37 -31.68 -15.21
C ARG A 24 12.20 -30.57 -15.86
N GLN A 25 13.15 -30.94 -16.73
CA GLN A 25 14.06 -29.97 -17.36
C GLN A 25 13.34 -28.79 -18.04
N SER A 26 12.21 -29.05 -18.73
CA SER A 26 11.37 -28.02 -19.34
C SER A 26 10.71 -27.04 -18.36
N SER A 27 10.65 -27.38 -17.07
CA SER A 27 10.05 -26.57 -16.00
C SER A 27 11.08 -25.93 -15.06
N ARG A 28 12.37 -26.25 -15.23
CA ARG A 28 13.47 -25.61 -14.48
C ARG A 28 13.73 -24.23 -15.06
N ARG A 29 13.80 -23.21 -14.23
CA ARG A 29 14.16 -21.86 -14.64
C ARG A 29 15.46 -21.49 -13.93
N CYS A 30 16.30 -20.70 -14.58
CA CYS A 30 17.43 -20.10 -13.87
C CYS A 30 16.93 -18.93 -13.03
N GLU A 31 17.72 -18.54 -12.02
CA GLU A 31 17.41 -17.43 -11.13
C GLU A 31 17.03 -16.14 -11.90
N GLU A 32 17.75 -15.82 -12.97
CA GLU A 32 17.44 -14.67 -13.84
C GLU A 32 16.04 -14.77 -14.49
N CYS A 33 15.66 -15.95 -14.98
CA CYS A 33 14.33 -16.15 -15.56
C CYS A 33 13.22 -16.13 -14.52
N VAL A 34 13.52 -16.55 -13.28
CA VAL A 34 12.59 -16.43 -12.15
C VAL A 34 12.43 -14.96 -11.76
N ALA A 35 13.53 -14.23 -11.62
CA ALA A 35 13.53 -12.80 -11.29
C ALA A 35 12.78 -11.98 -12.34
N ALA A 36 13.09 -12.16 -13.63
CA ALA A 36 12.38 -11.50 -14.72
C ALA A 36 10.88 -11.86 -14.74
N GLY A 37 10.55 -13.11 -14.40
CA GLY A 37 9.16 -13.55 -14.26
C GLY A 37 8.43 -12.85 -13.10
N ASN A 38 9.07 -12.77 -11.93
CA ASN A 38 8.51 -12.10 -10.75
C ASN A 38 8.29 -10.61 -11.01
N GLN A 39 9.27 -9.95 -11.62
CA GLN A 39 9.18 -8.55 -12.02
C GLN A 39 8.04 -8.29 -13.01
N LEU A 40 7.88 -9.16 -14.02
CA LEU A 40 6.75 -9.06 -14.96
C LEU A 40 5.39 -9.23 -14.25
N VAL A 41 5.31 -10.13 -13.27
CA VAL A 41 4.10 -10.30 -12.45
C VAL A 41 3.84 -9.04 -11.62
N LEU A 42 4.87 -8.48 -10.98
CA LEU A 42 4.78 -7.25 -10.20
C LEU A 42 4.26 -6.07 -11.02
N MET A 43 4.73 -5.91 -12.26
CA MET A 43 4.27 -4.86 -13.19
C MET A 43 2.83 -5.07 -13.68
N LYS A 44 2.31 -6.31 -13.66
CA LYS A 44 0.95 -6.64 -14.16
C LYS A 44 -0.11 -6.76 -13.07
N LYS A 45 0.28 -6.89 -11.80
CA LYS A 45 -0.63 -6.95 -10.63
C LYS A 45 -0.81 -5.57 -10.04
N GLY A 46 -1.84 -5.36 -9.20
CA GLY A 46 -2.05 -4.10 -8.46
C GLY A 46 -2.22 -2.85 -9.33
N LEU A 47 -2.82 -3.01 -10.51
CA LEU A 47 -3.11 -1.92 -11.46
C LEU A 47 -4.43 -1.20 -11.18
N ALA A 48 -5.17 -1.66 -10.18
CA ALA A 48 -6.40 -1.06 -9.70
C ALA A 48 -6.40 -1.11 -8.17
N ARG A 49 -7.15 -0.19 -7.56
CA ARG A 49 -7.41 -0.18 -6.12
C ARG A 49 -8.40 -1.28 -5.76
N SER A 50 -8.33 -1.79 -4.54
CA SER A 50 -9.30 -2.80 -4.08
C SER A 50 -10.60 -2.14 -3.64
N GLU A 51 -11.71 -2.88 -3.64
CA GLU A 51 -12.99 -2.43 -3.06
C GLU A 51 -12.86 -2.00 -1.59
N GLU A 52 -11.88 -2.55 -0.85
CA GLU A 52 -11.55 -2.14 0.52
C GLU A 52 -11.10 -0.66 0.63
N ASP A 53 -10.69 -0.06 -0.50
CA ASP A 53 -10.29 1.34 -0.60
C ASP A 53 -11.46 2.26 -0.96
N GLU A 54 -12.70 1.77 -0.95
CA GLU A 54 -13.91 2.56 -1.21
C GLU A 54 -14.59 2.99 0.08
N CYS A 55 -15.20 4.17 0.05
CA CYS A 55 -16.04 4.62 1.15
C CYS A 55 -17.31 3.77 1.19
N PRO A 56 -17.63 3.07 2.28
CA PRO A 56 -18.81 2.18 2.32
C PRO A 56 -20.16 2.93 2.36
N ILE A 57 -20.14 4.27 2.37
CA ILE A 57 -21.35 5.10 2.37
C ILE A 57 -21.65 5.64 0.96
N CYS A 58 -20.63 6.09 0.22
CA CYS A 58 -20.81 6.66 -1.12
C CYS A 58 -20.26 5.77 -2.25
N ASN A 59 -19.61 4.66 -1.92
CA ASN A 59 -18.98 3.72 -2.86
C ASN A 59 -18.00 4.37 -3.85
N LEU A 60 -17.43 5.53 -3.47
CA LEU A 60 -16.37 6.19 -4.22
C LEU A 60 -15.02 5.82 -3.62
N PRO A 61 -13.98 5.60 -4.45
CA PRO A 61 -12.62 5.39 -3.97
C PRO A 61 -12.21 6.49 -2.99
N LEU A 62 -11.57 6.11 -1.89
CA LEU A 62 -11.14 7.02 -0.84
C LEU A 62 -9.95 7.88 -1.33
N PRO A 63 -9.81 9.15 -0.93
CA PRO A 63 -8.58 9.90 -1.20
C PRO A 63 -7.34 9.18 -0.64
N LEU A 64 -6.18 9.31 -1.30
CA LEU A 64 -4.93 8.66 -0.84
C LEU A 64 -4.21 9.42 0.28
N ASP A 65 -4.66 10.63 0.63
CA ASP A 65 -4.13 11.39 1.77
C ASP A 65 -4.73 10.85 3.08
N ASP A 66 -3.90 10.26 3.93
CA ASP A 66 -4.33 9.65 5.20
C ASP A 66 -4.88 10.67 6.20
N ASN A 67 -4.51 11.96 6.09
CA ASN A 67 -5.14 13.01 6.89
C ASN A 67 -6.63 13.16 6.56
N GLU A 68 -7.08 12.56 5.44
CA GLU A 68 -8.45 12.60 4.98
C GLU A 68 -9.33 11.41 5.45
N LEU A 69 -8.82 10.49 6.27
CA LEU A 69 -9.47 9.18 6.54
C LEU A 69 -9.41 8.73 8.00
N PRO A 70 -10.28 9.25 8.89
CA PRO A 70 -10.36 8.78 10.27
C PRO A 70 -10.87 7.33 10.28
N SER A 71 -10.03 6.40 10.72
CA SER A 71 -10.47 5.03 10.97
C SER A 71 -11.43 5.04 12.18
N GLN A 72 -12.61 4.46 12.01
CA GLN A 72 -13.61 4.45 13.07
C GLN A 72 -13.36 3.26 14.01
N ALA A 73 -12.87 3.49 15.23
CA ALA A 73 -12.52 2.40 16.16
C ALA A 73 -13.66 1.38 16.43
N CYS A 74 -14.91 1.81 16.29
CA CYS A 74 -16.09 0.97 16.46
C CYS A 74 -16.28 -0.09 15.36
N CYS A 75 -16.01 0.24 14.09
CA CYS A 75 -16.26 -0.64 12.94
C CYS A 75 -15.04 -0.90 12.03
N LEU A 76 -13.93 -0.20 12.29
CA LEU A 76 -12.69 -0.19 11.52
C LEU A 76 -12.87 0.10 10.03
N LYS A 77 -14.02 0.66 9.65
CA LYS A 77 -14.25 1.16 8.31
C LYS A 77 -13.65 2.55 8.14
N ARG A 78 -12.95 2.75 7.03
CA ARG A 78 -12.46 4.05 6.59
C ARG A 78 -13.61 4.77 5.90
N LEU A 79 -14.02 5.91 6.45
CA LEU A 79 -15.07 6.74 5.85
C LEU A 79 -14.42 7.99 5.26
N CYS A 80 -14.85 8.40 4.07
CA CYS A 80 -14.38 9.66 3.54
C CYS A 80 -14.94 10.83 4.37
N HIS A 81 -14.14 11.89 4.53
CA HIS A 81 -14.54 13.08 5.27
C HIS A 81 -15.85 13.69 4.77
N GLY A 82 -16.14 13.63 3.46
CA GLY A 82 -17.40 14.14 2.90
C GLY A 82 -18.62 13.43 3.48
N CYS A 83 -18.59 12.09 3.59
CA CYS A 83 -19.67 11.32 4.20
C CYS A 83 -19.78 11.58 5.70
N ASN A 84 -18.64 11.66 6.40
CA ASN A 84 -18.64 11.96 7.83
C ASN A 84 -19.22 13.37 8.11
N PHE A 85 -18.77 14.36 7.36
CA PHE A 85 -19.25 15.73 7.42
C PHE A 85 -20.76 15.84 7.11
N SER A 86 -21.20 15.15 6.07
CA SER A 86 -22.62 15.07 5.69
C SER A 86 -23.49 14.40 6.75
N ALA A 87 -22.92 13.49 7.55
CA ALA A 87 -23.62 12.86 8.66
C ALA A 87 -23.79 13.85 9.82
N VAL A 88 -22.72 14.54 10.19
CA VAL A 88 -22.73 15.58 11.24
C VAL A 88 -23.72 16.70 10.90
N LYS A 89 -23.74 17.18 9.65
CA LYS A 89 -24.72 18.20 9.19
C LYS A 89 -26.18 17.79 9.40
N ARG A 90 -26.47 16.48 9.42
CA ARG A 90 -27.81 15.92 9.66
C ARG A 90 -28.07 15.60 11.14
N GLY A 91 -27.19 16.05 12.04
CA GLY A 91 -27.29 15.80 13.48
C GLY A 91 -26.90 14.38 13.90
N MET A 92 -26.17 13.64 13.05
CA MET A 92 -25.66 12.30 13.38
C MET A 92 -24.25 12.44 13.96
N TRP A 93 -24.16 12.32 15.28
CA TRP A 93 -22.92 12.45 16.07
C TRP A 93 -22.31 11.11 16.49
N ASP A 94 -23.00 10.01 16.20
CA ASP A 94 -22.52 8.64 16.31
C ASP A 94 -21.84 8.21 14.99
N CYS A 95 -21.22 7.02 14.99
CA CYS A 95 -20.55 6.51 13.78
C CYS A 95 -21.54 6.46 12.59
N PRO A 96 -21.25 7.15 11.47
CA PRO A 96 -22.17 7.21 10.32
C PRO A 96 -22.45 5.85 9.67
N PHE A 97 -21.56 4.86 9.88
CA PHE A 97 -21.69 3.53 9.31
C PHE A 97 -22.42 2.55 10.24
N CYS A 98 -21.95 2.41 11.49
CA CYS A 98 -22.48 1.38 12.42
C CYS A 98 -23.35 1.92 13.56
N ARG A 99 -23.57 3.24 13.63
CA ARG A 99 -24.38 3.93 14.66
C ARG A 99 -23.89 3.74 16.11
N THR A 100 -22.69 3.19 16.30
CA THR A 100 -22.07 3.11 17.63
C THR A 100 -21.78 4.53 18.12
N PRO A 101 -22.17 4.89 19.35
CA PRO A 101 -21.83 6.19 19.94
C PRO A 101 -20.34 6.47 19.88
N THR A 102 -19.99 7.74 19.67
CA THR A 102 -18.59 8.18 19.61
C THR A 102 -17.94 7.97 20.99
N PRO A 103 -16.79 7.28 21.08
CA PRO A 103 -16.10 7.10 22.35
C PRO A 103 -15.63 8.46 22.88
N GLU A 104 -15.76 8.67 24.19
CA GLU A 104 -15.43 9.92 24.87
C GLU A 104 -13.96 9.98 25.30
N THR A 105 -13.28 8.82 25.36
CA THR A 105 -11.89 8.72 25.84
C THR A 105 -11.07 7.75 25.00
N ASP A 106 -9.76 7.98 24.93
CA ASP A 106 -8.81 7.08 24.26
C ASP A 106 -8.85 5.66 24.86
N SER A 107 -9.13 5.53 26.16
CA SER A 107 -9.29 4.22 26.80
C SER A 107 -10.45 3.41 26.23
N GLN A 108 -11.57 4.07 25.90
CA GLN A 108 -12.72 3.42 25.26
C GLN A 108 -12.40 3.05 23.81
N VAL A 109 -11.69 3.91 23.09
CA VAL A 109 -11.20 3.64 21.72
C VAL A 109 -10.35 2.37 21.71
N LEU A 110 -9.37 2.28 22.61
CA LEU A 110 -8.49 1.12 22.73
C LEU A 110 -9.24 -0.15 23.14
N ALA A 111 -10.18 -0.05 24.08
CA ALA A 111 -11.00 -1.20 24.47
C ALA A 111 -11.81 -1.76 23.29
N MET A 112 -12.35 -0.89 22.43
CA MET A 112 -13.05 -1.30 21.21
C MET A 112 -12.11 -2.00 20.21
N ILE A 113 -10.91 -1.46 20.00
CA ILE A 113 -9.89 -2.06 19.13
C ILE A 113 -9.45 -3.41 19.69
N GLN A 114 -9.12 -3.49 20.98
CA GLN A 114 -8.67 -4.72 21.63
C GLN A 114 -9.70 -5.83 21.54
N LYS A 115 -10.99 -5.52 21.76
CA LYS A 115 -12.08 -6.49 21.59
C LYS A 115 -12.11 -7.11 20.19
N ARG A 116 -11.79 -6.33 19.15
CA ARG A 116 -11.71 -6.81 17.76
C ARG A 116 -10.42 -7.59 17.49
N VAL A 117 -9.30 -7.18 18.09
CA VAL A 117 -8.03 -7.93 18.07
C VAL A 117 -8.20 -9.31 18.68
N ASP A 118 -8.91 -9.41 19.80
CA ASP A 118 -9.22 -10.68 20.48
C ASP A 118 -10.13 -11.57 19.61
N ALA A 119 -10.99 -10.96 18.80
CA ALA A 119 -11.80 -11.64 17.80
C ALA A 119 -11.05 -11.97 16.49
N GLY A 120 -9.78 -11.59 16.36
CA GLY A 120 -8.94 -11.88 15.20
C GLY A 120 -9.17 -10.99 13.97
N ASP A 121 -9.78 -9.82 14.14
CA ASP A 121 -10.00 -8.86 13.04
C ASP A 121 -8.66 -8.32 12.51
N PRO A 122 -8.28 -8.60 11.24
CA PRO A 122 -6.98 -8.21 10.69
C PRO A 122 -6.72 -6.69 10.72
N MET A 123 -7.76 -5.89 10.45
CA MET A 123 -7.66 -4.44 10.47
C MET A 123 -7.47 -3.91 11.89
N ALA A 124 -8.05 -4.60 12.89
CA ALA A 124 -7.86 -4.23 14.30
C ALA A 124 -6.43 -4.48 14.74
N ILE A 125 -5.87 -5.62 14.34
CA ILE A 125 -4.48 -6.01 14.62
C ILE A 125 -3.54 -4.98 14.01
N TRP A 126 -3.76 -4.59 12.75
CA TRP A 126 -2.99 -3.53 12.10
C TRP A 126 -3.14 -2.18 12.81
N ASN A 127 -4.36 -1.75 13.14
CA ASN A 127 -4.59 -0.50 13.88
C ASN A 127 -3.88 -0.48 15.23
N LEU A 128 -3.93 -1.58 15.99
CA LEU A 128 -3.22 -1.67 17.26
C LEU A 128 -1.69 -1.59 17.04
N GLY A 129 -1.17 -2.18 15.97
CA GLY A 129 0.24 -2.02 15.57
C GLY A 129 0.60 -0.56 15.29
N SER A 130 -0.27 0.19 14.61
CA SER A 130 -0.12 1.65 14.40
C SER A 130 -0.11 2.42 15.72
N ASN A 131 -1.02 2.09 16.64
CA ASN A 131 -1.05 2.72 17.95
C ASN A 131 0.26 2.51 18.72
N TYR A 132 0.79 1.29 18.73
CA TYR A 132 2.10 1.01 19.36
C TYR A 132 3.26 1.70 18.65
N ARG A 133 3.24 1.81 17.32
CA ARG A 133 4.29 2.50 16.57
C ARG A 133 4.37 4.00 16.91
N PHE A 134 3.21 4.65 17.03
CA PHE A 134 3.12 6.10 17.21
C PHE A 134 2.89 6.54 18.67
N GLY A 135 2.59 5.61 19.57
CA GLY A 135 2.24 5.91 20.96
C GLY A 135 0.83 6.50 21.11
N GLU A 136 -0.12 6.13 20.23
CA GLU A 136 -1.48 6.66 20.25
C GLU A 136 -2.35 5.87 21.23
N GLY A 137 -2.60 6.46 22.40
CA GLY A 137 -3.35 5.84 23.50
C GLY A 137 -2.61 4.73 24.26
N VAL A 138 -1.49 4.23 23.73
CA VAL A 138 -0.61 3.25 24.36
C VAL A 138 0.82 3.78 24.42
N GLU A 139 1.65 3.25 25.31
CA GLU A 139 3.08 3.56 25.30
C GLU A 139 3.71 3.07 23.98
N LYS A 140 4.57 3.91 23.38
CA LYS A 140 5.24 3.59 22.11
C LYS A 140 6.10 2.33 22.28
N ASP A 141 5.85 1.32 21.45
CA ASP A 141 6.59 0.07 21.40
C ASP A 141 6.68 -0.44 19.96
N VAL A 142 7.80 -0.17 19.29
CA VAL A 142 7.96 -0.52 17.87
C VAL A 142 8.15 -2.02 17.67
N THR A 143 8.74 -2.73 18.63
CA THR A 143 8.89 -4.19 18.56
C THR A 143 7.51 -4.84 18.52
N ARG A 144 6.61 -4.44 19.42
CA ARG A 144 5.23 -4.91 19.43
C ARG A 144 4.45 -4.49 18.18
N ALA A 145 4.72 -3.29 17.66
CA ALA A 145 4.13 -2.86 16.40
C ALA A 145 4.53 -3.77 15.23
N VAL A 146 5.80 -4.16 15.12
CA VAL A 146 6.30 -5.09 14.10
C VAL A 146 5.58 -6.43 14.19
N GLU A 147 5.50 -7.03 15.37
CA GLU A 147 4.81 -8.32 15.57
C GLU A 147 3.34 -8.26 15.13
N LEU A 148 2.63 -7.18 15.50
CA LEU A 148 1.24 -6.97 15.10
C LEU A 148 1.11 -6.75 13.59
N TYR A 149 2.01 -5.99 12.98
CA TYR A 149 2.00 -5.81 11.54
C TYR A 149 2.31 -7.10 10.79
N GLU A 150 3.26 -7.93 11.24
CA GLU A 150 3.56 -9.22 10.63
C GLU A 150 2.31 -10.12 10.65
N ARG A 151 1.66 -10.21 11.81
CA ARG A 151 0.39 -10.95 11.96
C ARG A 151 -0.72 -10.41 11.06
N ALA A 152 -0.88 -9.09 10.97
CA ALA A 152 -1.89 -8.50 10.10
C ALA A 152 -1.57 -8.69 8.61
N ALA A 153 -0.29 -8.66 8.23
CA ALA A 153 0.18 -8.91 6.87
C ALA A 153 -0.09 -10.36 6.45
N GLU A 154 0.17 -11.34 7.32
CA GLU A 154 -0.19 -12.75 7.10
C GLU A 154 -1.69 -12.96 6.89
N LEU A 155 -2.52 -12.17 7.57
CA LEU A 155 -3.97 -12.15 7.41
C LEU A 155 -4.45 -11.33 6.20
N GLY A 156 -3.53 -10.80 5.40
CA GLY A 156 -3.85 -10.06 4.19
C GLY A 156 -4.20 -8.60 4.44
N VAL A 157 -3.57 -7.89 5.37
CA VAL A 157 -3.64 -6.41 5.43
C VAL A 157 -2.47 -5.81 4.65
N LYS A 158 -2.76 -5.13 3.53
CA LYS A 158 -1.73 -4.55 2.66
C LYS A 158 -1.05 -3.32 3.29
N GLU A 159 -1.77 -2.58 4.14
CA GLU A 159 -1.26 -1.46 4.93
C GLU A 159 -0.21 -1.93 5.95
N ALA A 160 -0.36 -3.15 6.48
CA ALA A 160 0.62 -3.75 7.38
C ALA A 160 1.92 -4.07 6.65
N HIS A 161 1.84 -4.67 5.46
CA HIS A 161 2.99 -4.84 4.58
C HIS A 161 3.66 -3.48 4.27
N HIS A 162 2.90 -2.46 3.90
CA HIS A 162 3.48 -1.13 3.66
C HIS A 162 4.21 -0.57 4.90
N ASN A 163 3.60 -0.67 6.08
CA ASN A 163 4.18 -0.15 7.32
C ASN A 163 5.47 -0.91 7.71
N LEU A 164 5.52 -2.23 7.52
CA LEU A 164 6.75 -3.02 7.67
C LEU A 164 7.82 -2.59 6.66
N GLY A 165 7.42 -2.37 5.41
CA GLY A 165 8.31 -1.84 4.37
C GLY A 165 8.94 -0.51 4.79
N VAL A 166 8.14 0.42 5.30
CA VAL A 166 8.62 1.73 5.78
C VAL A 166 9.56 1.59 6.98
N LEU A 167 9.27 0.70 7.93
CA LEU A 167 10.13 0.47 9.10
C LEU A 167 11.51 -0.02 8.67
N TYR A 168 11.56 -1.05 7.82
CA TYR A 168 12.82 -1.62 7.35
C TYR A 168 13.58 -0.72 6.38
N ASP A 169 12.90 0.12 5.60
CA ASP A 169 13.55 1.06 4.67
C ASP A 169 14.19 2.26 5.39
N LYS A 170 13.58 2.73 6.48
CA LYS A 170 14.08 3.91 7.22
C LYS A 170 15.14 3.58 8.25
N GLY A 171 15.16 2.35 8.79
CA GLY A 171 16.17 1.93 9.77
C GLY A 171 16.16 2.66 11.13
N ALA A 172 15.21 3.57 11.36
CA ALA A 172 15.25 4.48 12.52
C ALA A 172 14.78 3.81 13.82
N ASP A 173 13.77 2.94 13.74
CA ASP A 173 13.19 2.25 14.90
C ASP A 173 13.42 0.72 14.87
N VAL A 174 13.91 0.18 13.74
CA VAL A 174 14.32 -1.22 13.54
C VAL A 174 15.60 -1.22 12.70
N GLN A 175 16.39 -2.30 12.74
CA GLN A 175 17.56 -2.39 11.87
C GLN A 175 17.14 -2.30 10.39
N GLU A 176 17.78 -1.39 9.65
CA GLU A 176 17.56 -1.22 8.21
C GLU A 176 17.77 -2.54 7.45
N ASN A 177 16.84 -2.84 6.53
CA ASN A 177 16.94 -4.01 5.67
C ASN A 177 16.18 -3.76 4.36
N THR A 178 16.94 -3.38 3.32
CA THR A 178 16.39 -3.07 2.00
C THR A 178 15.66 -4.25 1.37
N ASP A 179 16.19 -5.48 1.50
CA ASP A 179 15.56 -6.67 0.92
C ASP A 179 14.20 -6.98 1.56
N LYS A 180 14.11 -6.85 2.89
CA LYS A 180 12.83 -6.98 3.60
C LYS A 180 11.88 -5.87 3.20
N ALA A 181 12.35 -4.63 3.16
CA ALA A 181 11.53 -3.49 2.75
C ALA A 181 10.93 -3.70 1.36
N PHE A 182 11.76 -4.12 0.41
CA PHE A 182 11.36 -4.41 -0.97
C PHE A 182 10.27 -5.48 -1.02
N ARG A 183 10.48 -6.64 -0.37
CA ARG A 183 9.49 -7.74 -0.33
C ARG A 183 8.16 -7.30 0.27
N HIS A 184 8.19 -6.52 1.34
CA HIS A 184 6.97 -6.00 1.95
C HIS A 184 6.24 -5.02 1.03
N TYR A 185 6.97 -4.11 0.37
CA TYR A 185 6.35 -3.22 -0.61
C TYR A 185 5.83 -3.95 -1.84
N GLU A 186 6.51 -4.98 -2.36
CA GLU A 186 6.01 -5.83 -3.46
C GLU A 186 4.67 -6.49 -3.09
N ALA A 187 4.59 -7.09 -1.90
CA ALA A 187 3.38 -7.74 -1.42
C ALA A 187 2.19 -6.76 -1.33
N ALA A 188 2.43 -5.55 -0.82
CA ALA A 188 1.41 -4.50 -0.75
C ALA A 188 1.04 -3.96 -2.15
N ALA A 189 2.04 -3.69 -2.99
CA ALA A 189 1.85 -3.13 -4.34
C ALA A 189 1.08 -4.09 -5.26
N MET A 190 1.36 -5.40 -5.21
CA MET A 190 0.61 -6.41 -5.96
C MET A 190 -0.88 -6.46 -5.60
N ARG A 191 -1.24 -5.96 -4.41
CA ARG A 191 -2.61 -5.84 -3.91
C ARG A 191 -3.18 -4.43 -4.05
N GLY A 192 -2.55 -3.58 -4.87
CA GLY A 192 -3.04 -2.25 -5.22
C GLY A 192 -2.74 -1.18 -4.16
N HIS A 193 -1.85 -1.43 -3.20
CA HIS A 193 -1.44 -0.40 -2.24
C HIS A 193 -0.56 0.66 -2.91
N VAL A 194 -1.14 1.82 -3.22
CA VAL A 194 -0.52 2.87 -4.03
C VAL A 194 0.77 3.45 -3.42
N PRO A 195 0.81 3.81 -2.12
CA PRO A 195 2.05 4.30 -1.51
C PRO A 195 3.19 3.27 -1.52
N ALA A 196 2.87 1.97 -1.43
CA ALA A 196 3.89 0.92 -1.51
C ALA A 196 4.45 0.79 -2.94
N ARG A 197 3.60 0.90 -3.96
CA ARG A 197 4.05 0.98 -5.36
C ARG A 197 4.99 2.14 -5.59
N PHE A 198 4.65 3.32 -5.04
CA PHE A 198 5.49 4.50 -5.13
C PHE A 198 6.85 4.28 -4.46
N ASN A 199 6.87 3.70 -3.26
CA ASN A 199 8.10 3.40 -2.53
C ASN A 199 8.99 2.39 -3.28
N LEU A 200 8.43 1.39 -3.97
CA LEU A 200 9.21 0.53 -4.88
C LEU A 200 9.90 1.36 -5.96
N GLY A 201 9.20 2.30 -6.59
CA GLY A 201 9.81 3.19 -7.56
C GLY A 201 10.94 4.04 -6.98
N CYS A 202 10.81 4.49 -5.73
CA CYS A 202 11.87 5.19 -5.02
C CYS A 202 13.08 4.28 -4.68
N MET A 203 12.84 3.01 -4.36
CA MET A 203 13.91 2.04 -4.13
C MET A 203 14.67 1.72 -5.42
N GLU A 204 13.95 1.48 -6.51
CA GLU A 204 14.53 1.25 -7.84
C GLU A 204 15.34 2.46 -8.31
N PHE A 205 14.83 3.68 -8.06
CA PHE A 205 15.55 4.91 -8.37
C PHE A 205 16.85 5.05 -7.57
N ARG A 206 16.83 4.72 -6.26
CA ARG A 206 18.04 4.68 -5.42
C ARG A 206 19.03 3.61 -5.87
N ALA A 207 18.55 2.53 -6.50
CA ALA A 207 19.35 1.47 -7.09
C ALA A 207 19.78 1.75 -8.54
N GLU A 208 19.56 2.98 -9.05
CA GLU A 208 19.90 3.41 -10.42
C GLU A 208 19.13 2.66 -11.53
N ASN A 209 18.01 2.02 -11.18
CA ASN A 209 17.11 1.35 -12.13
C ASN A 209 16.00 2.32 -12.61
N ASP A 210 16.39 3.37 -13.32
CA ASP A 210 15.52 4.47 -13.74
C ASP A 210 14.28 4.02 -14.53
N ASP A 211 14.42 3.04 -15.42
CA ASP A 211 13.31 2.50 -16.22
C ASP A 211 12.25 1.80 -15.35
N LEU A 212 12.68 1.12 -14.28
CA LEU A 212 11.77 0.47 -13.33
C LEU A 212 11.13 1.47 -12.39
N ALA A 213 11.92 2.43 -11.91
CA ALA A 213 11.41 3.54 -11.13
C ALA A 213 10.27 4.27 -11.86
N LEU A 214 10.49 4.57 -13.15
CA LEU A 214 9.50 5.17 -14.02
C LEU A 214 8.24 4.32 -14.12
N GLN A 215 8.35 3.02 -14.41
CA GLN A 215 7.20 2.12 -14.50
C GLN A 215 6.39 2.08 -13.19
N HIS A 216 7.05 1.96 -12.04
CA HIS A 216 6.40 1.98 -10.74
C HIS A 216 5.65 3.29 -10.48
N TRP A 217 6.28 4.43 -10.76
CA TRP A 217 5.65 5.73 -10.59
C TRP A 217 4.53 6.00 -11.60
N MET A 218 4.63 5.51 -12.83
CA MET A 218 3.51 5.59 -13.79
C MET A 218 2.29 4.83 -13.27
N ILE A 219 2.47 3.61 -12.75
CA ILE A 219 1.37 2.85 -12.15
C ILE A 219 0.77 3.61 -10.96
N ALA A 220 1.60 4.11 -10.04
CA ALA A 220 1.12 4.85 -8.88
C ALA A 220 0.42 6.17 -9.26
N ALA A 221 0.91 6.88 -10.27
CA ALA A 221 0.29 8.09 -10.81
C ALA A 221 -1.08 7.78 -11.41
N ASN A 222 -1.19 6.71 -12.20
CA ASN A 222 -2.46 6.24 -12.77
C ASN A 222 -3.48 5.83 -11.71
N LEU A 223 -3.03 5.52 -10.49
CA LEU A 223 -3.89 5.24 -9.32
C LEU A 223 -4.22 6.49 -8.48
N GLY A 224 -3.81 7.68 -8.94
CA GLY A 224 -4.14 8.96 -8.32
C GLY A 224 -3.11 9.48 -7.30
N TYR A 225 -1.87 8.98 -7.30
CA TYR A 225 -0.84 9.46 -6.37
C TYR A 225 -0.05 10.64 -6.94
N GLN A 226 -0.22 11.82 -6.33
CA GLN A 226 0.36 13.08 -6.82
C GLN A 226 1.90 13.07 -6.81
N ASP A 227 2.52 12.51 -5.77
CA ASP A 227 3.98 12.46 -5.67
C ASP A 227 4.60 11.56 -6.74
N ALA A 228 3.91 10.49 -7.12
CA ALA A 228 4.32 9.66 -8.24
C ALA A 228 4.29 10.46 -9.56
N LEU A 229 3.21 11.22 -9.81
CA LEU A 229 3.12 12.07 -11.00
C LEU A 229 4.23 13.14 -11.02
N ASN A 230 4.57 13.73 -9.87
CA ASN A 230 5.67 14.67 -9.73
C ASN A 230 7.01 14.02 -10.08
N ASN A 231 7.24 12.78 -9.66
CA ASN A 231 8.45 12.03 -9.99
C ASN A 231 8.51 11.68 -11.49
N VAL A 232 7.40 11.26 -12.12
CA VAL A 232 7.33 11.04 -13.58
C VAL A 232 7.66 12.33 -14.34
N LYS A 233 7.12 13.47 -13.90
CA LYS A 233 7.47 14.79 -14.45
C LYS A 233 8.97 15.09 -14.30
N GLY A 234 9.55 14.75 -13.16
CA GLY A 234 10.99 14.82 -12.91
C GLY A 234 11.80 14.01 -13.92
N MET A 235 11.41 12.76 -14.17
CA MET A 235 12.04 11.88 -15.16
C MET A 235 11.91 12.41 -16.59
N PHE A 236 10.76 13.00 -16.94
CA PHE A 236 10.58 13.64 -18.24
C PHE A 236 11.52 14.84 -18.43
N MET A 237 11.67 15.68 -17.41
CA MET A 237 12.60 16.82 -17.47
C MET A 237 14.07 16.40 -17.59
N LYS A 238 14.44 15.23 -17.06
CA LYS A 238 15.78 14.64 -17.20
C LYS A 238 16.00 13.92 -18.53
N GLY A 239 14.96 13.74 -19.35
CA GLY A 239 15.03 13.02 -20.62
C GLY A 239 14.98 11.51 -20.52
N VAL A 240 14.69 10.97 -19.32
CA VAL A 240 14.48 9.52 -19.10
C VAL A 240 13.10 9.12 -19.59
N ALA A 241 12.06 9.84 -19.18
CA ALA A 241 10.70 9.59 -19.66
C ALA A 241 10.42 10.36 -20.95
N THR A 242 9.68 9.74 -21.86
CA THR A 242 9.18 10.35 -23.09
C THR A 242 7.99 11.27 -22.80
N LYS A 243 7.70 12.15 -23.77
CA LYS A 243 6.49 12.99 -23.71
C LYS A 243 5.22 12.13 -23.65
N VAL A 244 5.19 11.00 -24.36
CA VAL A 244 4.03 10.11 -24.42
C VAL A 244 3.75 9.55 -23.02
N GLU A 245 4.76 8.97 -22.38
CA GLU A 245 4.65 8.39 -21.02
C GLU A 245 4.20 9.43 -19.99
N TYR A 246 4.78 10.64 -20.02
CA TYR A 246 4.34 11.71 -19.13
C TYR A 246 2.88 12.11 -19.36
N THR A 247 2.45 12.25 -20.62
CA THR A 247 1.04 12.58 -20.91
C THR A 247 0.08 11.45 -20.55
N GLU A 248 0.51 10.20 -20.63
CA GLU A 248 -0.27 9.04 -20.20
C GLU A 248 -0.45 9.05 -18.68
N ALA A 249 0.65 9.20 -17.93
CA ALA A 249 0.61 9.29 -16.48
C ALA A 249 -0.26 10.46 -15.98
N LEU A 250 -0.18 11.62 -16.65
CA LEU A 250 -1.01 12.78 -16.33
C LEU A 250 -2.50 12.49 -16.56
N ARG A 251 -2.85 11.83 -17.67
CA ARG A 251 -4.24 11.46 -17.97
C ARG A 251 -4.78 10.45 -16.97
N GLY A 252 -4.01 9.39 -16.67
CA GLY A 252 -4.42 8.38 -15.69
C GLY A 252 -4.62 8.99 -14.31
N TYR A 253 -3.70 9.86 -13.87
CA TYR A 253 -3.85 10.62 -12.64
C TYR A 253 -5.15 11.45 -12.60
N GLN A 254 -5.44 12.20 -13.66
CA GLN A 254 -6.67 13.00 -13.76
C GLN A 254 -7.93 12.13 -13.68
N CYS A 255 -7.96 11.00 -14.39
CA CYS A 255 -9.07 10.04 -14.31
C CYS A 255 -9.27 9.53 -12.88
N ALA A 256 -8.20 9.08 -12.21
CA ALA A 256 -8.29 8.59 -10.83
C ALA A 256 -8.74 9.68 -9.84
N VAL A 257 -8.25 10.91 -10.01
CA VAL A 257 -8.71 12.06 -9.20
C VAL A 257 -10.19 12.31 -9.43
N ASP A 258 -10.66 12.32 -10.68
CA ASP A 258 -12.07 12.56 -11.00
C ASP A 258 -12.98 11.45 -10.43
N GLU A 259 -12.55 10.19 -10.45
CA GLU A 259 -13.27 9.07 -9.81
C GLU A 259 -13.38 9.24 -8.28
N MET A 260 -12.43 9.93 -7.64
CA MET A 260 -12.45 10.23 -6.22
C MET A 260 -13.26 11.49 -5.86
N ARG A 261 -13.79 12.25 -6.83
CA ARG A 261 -14.50 13.50 -6.52
C ARG A 261 -15.89 13.26 -5.95
N SER A 262 -16.26 14.06 -4.94
CA SER A 262 -17.64 14.12 -4.46
C SER A 262 -17.96 15.54 -3.99
N PRO A 263 -19.16 16.07 -4.28
CA PRO A 263 -19.59 17.37 -3.78
C PRO A 263 -19.48 17.49 -2.26
N GLU A 264 -19.78 16.42 -1.53
CA GLU A 264 -19.69 16.38 -0.07
C GLU A 264 -18.24 16.49 0.42
N ARG A 265 -17.28 15.89 -0.31
CA ARG A 265 -15.85 16.01 -0.02
C ARG A 265 -15.38 17.43 -0.29
N ASP A 266 -15.80 18.03 -1.40
CA ASP A 266 -15.46 19.42 -1.76
C ASP A 266 -16.04 20.43 -0.75
N ASP A 267 -17.28 20.22 -0.31
CA ASP A 267 -17.92 20.99 0.76
C ASP A 267 -17.17 20.86 2.09
N ALA A 268 -16.79 19.63 2.46
CA ALA A 268 -16.06 19.38 3.70
C ALA A 268 -14.68 20.04 3.69
N LYS A 269 -13.99 20.10 2.54
CA LYS A 269 -12.69 20.79 2.40
C LYS A 269 -12.84 22.31 2.54
N ARG A 270 -13.87 22.90 1.94
CA ARG A 270 -14.11 24.37 1.96
C ARG A 270 -14.30 24.95 3.37
N LEU A 271 -14.77 24.15 4.31
CA LEU A 271 -15.10 24.57 5.68
C LEU A 271 -14.02 24.21 6.72
N ARG A 272 -12.88 23.65 6.28
CA ARG A 272 -11.68 23.41 7.11
C ARG A 272 -10.74 24.62 7.18
N HIS A 273 -11.09 25.72 6.53
CA HIS A 273 -10.43 27.02 6.58
C HIS A 273 -11.32 28.02 7.28
#